data_AF-A0A7J4VB41-F1
#
_entry.id   AF-A0A7J4VB41-F1
#
_cell.length_a   1.000
_cell.length_b   1.000
_cell.length_c   1.000
_cell.angle_alpha   90.00
_cell.angle_beta   90.00
_cell.angle_gamma   90.00
#
_symmetry.space_group_name_H-M   'P 1'
#
loop_
_entity.id
_entity.type
_entity.pdbx_description
1 polymer ?
#
loop_
_entity_poly.entity_id
_entity_poly.type
_entity_poly.pdbx_seq_one_letter_code
_entity_poly.pdbx_strand_id
1 'polypeptide(L)'
;MKRFLFSILAIFSLSLQAQNTYEFLRVDISPRAAALAGSFTAGSGDVNVIHYNPAAIGQLEGSPFSANFVKHLLDINFFGVAYSRNFEGIGRFAAAVRYANYGTFTEADEFGNKGGTYGVNELALTAGVLRVWHLTWDFNTTFHPS
;
A
#
# COMPACT_ATOMS: atom_id res chain seq x y z
N MET A 1 24.96 -20.27 38.17
CA MET A 1 25.09 -20.39 36.69
C MET A 1 23.74 -20.57 35.99
N LYS A 2 22.87 -21.51 36.40
CA LYS A 2 21.55 -21.74 35.74
C LYS A 2 20.62 -20.52 35.70
N ARG A 3 20.59 -19.72 36.78
CA ARG A 3 19.76 -18.49 36.88
C ARG A 3 20.24 -17.38 35.94
N PHE A 4 21.55 -17.28 35.73
CA PHE A 4 22.16 -16.29 34.84
C PHE A 4 21.94 -16.65 33.36
N LEU A 5 22.01 -17.95 33.04
CA LEU A 5 21.69 -18.48 31.71
C LEU A 5 20.20 -18.28 31.36
N PHE A 6 19.31 -18.40 32.34
CA PHE A 6 17.87 -18.16 32.17
C PHE A 6 17.55 -16.69 31.89
N SER A 7 18.23 -15.76 32.56
CA SER A 7 18.11 -14.31 32.28
C SER A 7 18.60 -13.94 30.89
N ILE A 8 19.70 -14.54 30.40
CA ILE A 8 20.21 -14.33 29.04
C ILE A 8 19.22 -14.84 27.97
N LEU A 9 18.59 -15.99 28.22
CA LEU A 9 17.59 -16.56 27.30
C LEU A 9 16.30 -15.73 27.25
N ALA A 10 15.88 -15.14 28.37
CA ALA A 10 14.71 -14.27 28.45
C ALA A 10 14.90 -12.94 27.68
N ILE A 11 16.11 -12.36 27.73
CA ILE A 11 16.44 -11.13 26.97
C ILE A 11 16.44 -11.40 25.46
N PHE A 12 16.85 -12.59 25.03
CA PHE A 12 16.83 -12.99 23.61
C PHE A 12 15.41 -13.18 23.05
N SER A 13 14.41 -13.28 23.92
CA SER A 13 12.99 -13.45 23.53
C SER A 13 12.26 -12.12 23.29
N LEU A 14 12.92 -10.98 23.54
CA LEU A 14 12.37 -9.66 23.25
C LEU A 14 12.51 -9.37 21.75
N SER A 15 11.56 -9.85 20.95
CA SER A 15 11.44 -9.44 19.56
C SER A 15 10.95 -7.99 19.51
N LEU A 16 11.84 -7.06 19.15
CA LEU A 16 11.45 -5.73 18.70
C LEU A 16 10.70 -5.90 17.37
N GLN A 17 9.37 -5.88 17.41
CA GLN A 17 8.58 -5.84 16.19
C GLN A 17 8.67 -4.44 15.60
N ALA A 18 9.14 -4.35 14.36
CA ALA A 18 9.09 -3.10 13.61
C ALA A 18 7.62 -2.69 13.44
N GLN A 19 7.26 -1.53 13.99
CA GLN A 19 5.97 -0.90 13.76
C GLN A 19 6.02 -0.25 12.38
N ASN A 20 5.21 -0.73 11.45
CA ASN A 20 5.06 -0.08 10.15
C ASN A 20 4.01 1.02 10.27
N THR A 21 4.42 2.26 10.01
CA THR A 21 3.49 3.34 9.67
C THR A 21 3.09 3.11 8.21
N TYR A 22 1.79 3.09 7.88
CA TYR A 22 1.22 2.82 6.53
C TYR A 22 1.06 1.34 6.10
N GLU A 23 0.49 0.50 6.97
CA GLU A 23 0.22 -0.91 6.65
C GLU A 23 -0.76 -1.08 5.46
N PHE A 24 -1.64 -0.10 5.18
CA PHE A 24 -2.55 -0.15 4.03
C PHE A 24 -1.85 -0.26 2.67
N LEU A 25 -0.60 0.21 2.55
CA LEU A 25 0.18 0.09 1.31
C LEU A 25 0.51 -1.36 0.96
N ARG A 26 0.48 -2.25 1.95
CA ARG A 26 0.78 -3.68 1.84
C ARG A 26 -0.46 -4.52 1.56
N VAL A 27 -1.66 -3.92 1.61
CA VAL A 27 -2.92 -4.60 1.31
C VAL A 27 -3.09 -4.73 -0.20
N ASP A 28 -3.21 -5.96 -0.67
CA ASP A 28 -3.47 -6.26 -2.08
C ASP A 28 -4.92 -5.91 -2.45
N ILE A 29 -5.12 -4.73 -3.04
CA ILE A 29 -6.44 -4.30 -3.53
C ILE A 29 -6.79 -4.85 -4.91
N SER A 30 -5.79 -5.26 -5.70
CA SER A 30 -6.02 -5.84 -7.04
C SER A 30 -6.42 -7.32 -6.89
N PRO A 31 -7.57 -7.75 -7.47
CA PRO A 31 -7.97 -9.15 -7.41
C PRO A 31 -6.93 -10.10 -8.01
N ARG A 32 -6.25 -9.66 -9.08
CA ARG A 32 -5.22 -10.46 -9.76
C ARG A 32 -3.96 -10.62 -8.91
N ALA A 33 -3.50 -9.53 -8.29
CA ALA A 33 -2.33 -9.60 -7.41
C ALA A 33 -2.63 -10.35 -6.11
N ALA A 34 -3.84 -10.16 -5.55
CA ALA A 34 -4.29 -10.89 -4.36
C ALA A 34 -4.40 -12.41 -4.62
N ALA A 35 -4.91 -12.83 -5.79
CA ALA A 35 -4.95 -14.24 -6.18
C ALA A 35 -3.54 -14.87 -6.33
N LEU A 36 -2.51 -14.05 -6.57
CA LEU A 36 -1.11 -14.44 -6.63
C LEU A 36 -0.38 -14.24 -5.29
N ALA A 37 -1.12 -14.01 -4.19
CA ALA A 37 -0.58 -13.77 -2.86
C ALA A 37 0.48 -12.63 -2.84
N GLY A 38 0.25 -11.56 -3.61
CA GLY A 38 1.15 -10.41 -3.70
C GLY A 38 2.37 -10.62 -4.61
N SER A 39 2.50 -11.80 -5.26
CA SER A 39 3.57 -12.07 -6.22
C SER A 39 3.30 -11.40 -7.57
N PHE A 40 3.45 -10.08 -7.63
CA PHE A 40 3.09 -9.26 -8.79
C PHE A 40 4.16 -8.26 -9.24
N THR A 41 5.41 -8.38 -8.75
CA THR A 41 6.53 -7.46 -9.08
C THR A 41 6.98 -7.50 -10.54
N ALA A 42 6.71 -8.61 -11.24
CA ALA A 42 6.94 -8.78 -12.67
C ALA A 42 5.62 -9.01 -13.43
N GLY A 43 4.51 -8.49 -12.89
CA GLY A 43 3.20 -8.59 -13.51
C GLY A 43 3.16 -7.86 -14.87
N SER A 44 2.47 -8.46 -15.84
CA SER A 44 2.26 -7.89 -17.17
C SER A 44 0.78 -7.76 -17.49
N GLY A 45 0.40 -6.78 -18.32
CA GLY A 45 -0.98 -6.58 -18.78
C GLY A 45 -1.96 -6.02 -17.75
N ASP A 46 -1.52 -5.67 -16.54
CA ASP A 46 -2.36 -4.99 -15.53
C ASP A 46 -1.62 -3.78 -14.95
N VAL A 47 -2.24 -2.61 -15.03
CA VAL A 47 -1.69 -1.34 -14.55
C VAL A 47 -1.48 -1.30 -13.03
N ASN A 48 -2.14 -2.18 -12.27
CA ASN A 48 -1.90 -2.35 -10.83
C ASN A 48 -0.43 -2.72 -10.50
N VAL A 49 0.36 -3.16 -11.49
CA VAL A 49 1.80 -3.44 -11.33
C VAL A 49 2.59 -2.23 -10.81
N ILE A 50 2.15 -0.99 -11.09
CA ILE A 50 2.79 0.23 -10.58
C ILE A 50 2.94 0.23 -9.06
N HIS A 51 2.05 -0.45 -8.34
CA HIS A 51 2.10 -0.53 -6.89
C HIS A 51 3.14 -1.49 -6.33
N TYR A 52 3.63 -2.42 -7.16
CA TYR A 52 4.62 -3.43 -6.79
C TYR A 52 5.98 -3.10 -7.36
N ASN A 53 5.98 -2.66 -8.62
CA ASN A 53 7.17 -2.30 -9.37
C ASN A 53 6.82 -1.29 -10.46
N PRO A 54 7.03 0.01 -10.20
CA PRO A 54 6.80 1.06 -11.20
C PRO A 54 7.60 0.86 -12.49
N ALA A 55 8.77 0.21 -12.46
CA ALA A 55 9.54 -0.07 -13.68
C ALA A 55 8.83 -1.07 -14.61
N ALA A 56 7.98 -1.94 -14.07
CA ALA A 56 7.24 -2.93 -14.86
C ALA A 56 6.11 -2.32 -15.69
N ILE A 57 5.83 -1.01 -15.56
CA ILE A 57 4.88 -0.31 -16.45
C ILE A 57 5.29 -0.43 -17.92
N GLY A 58 6.58 -0.65 -18.21
CA GLY A 58 7.08 -0.88 -19.56
C GLY A 58 6.54 -2.12 -20.26
N GLN A 59 6.04 -3.10 -19.50
CA GLN A 59 5.43 -4.32 -20.03
C GLN A 59 3.94 -4.16 -20.34
N LEU A 60 3.38 -2.97 -20.12
CA LEU A 60 1.97 -2.69 -20.39
C LEU A 60 1.78 -2.27 -21.85
N GLU A 61 0.78 -2.86 -22.49
CA GLU A 61 0.34 -2.50 -23.84
C GLU A 61 -0.84 -1.52 -23.78
N GLY A 62 -0.96 -0.66 -24.80
CA GLY A 62 -2.06 0.30 -24.89
C GLY A 62 -2.12 1.30 -23.72
N SER A 63 -3.34 1.65 -23.31
CA SER A 63 -3.63 2.57 -22.21
C SER A 63 -4.51 1.92 -21.13
N PRO A 64 -3.98 0.95 -20.35
CA PRO A 64 -4.75 0.20 -19.39
C PRO A 64 -5.19 1.08 -18.22
N PHE A 65 -6.39 0.78 -17.74
CA PHE A 65 -7.04 1.39 -16.60
C PHE A 65 -7.52 0.29 -15.65
N SER A 66 -7.39 0.51 -14.36
CA SER A 66 -7.92 -0.37 -13.32
C SER A 66 -8.62 0.43 -12.24
N ALA A 67 -9.73 -0.10 -11.74
CA ALA A 67 -10.42 0.36 -10.54
C ALA A 67 -10.67 -0.85 -9.65
N ASN A 68 -10.34 -0.73 -8.38
CA ASN A 68 -10.36 -1.80 -7.41
C ASN A 68 -11.08 -1.35 -6.14
N PHE A 69 -11.84 -2.25 -5.54
CA PHE A 69 -12.52 -2.03 -4.26
C PHE A 69 -12.48 -3.31 -3.44
N VAL A 70 -12.09 -3.19 -2.17
CA VAL A 70 -12.04 -4.31 -1.22
C VAL A 70 -12.73 -3.88 0.07
N LYS A 71 -13.70 -4.68 0.52
CA LYS A 71 -14.30 -4.54 1.85
C LYS A 71 -13.65 -5.56 2.79
N HIS A 72 -12.97 -5.07 3.81
CA HIS A 72 -12.29 -5.88 4.81
C HIS A 72 -13.16 -6.03 6.08
N LEU A 73 -12.73 -6.90 7.00
CA LEU A 73 -13.37 -7.09 8.31
C LEU A 73 -13.33 -5.78 9.12
N LEU A 74 -14.34 -5.58 9.99
CA LEU A 74 -14.53 -4.38 10.83
C LEU A 74 -14.87 -3.09 10.04
N ASP A 75 -15.58 -3.22 8.91
CA ASP A 75 -16.02 -2.11 8.07
C ASP A 75 -14.89 -1.23 7.49
N ILE A 76 -13.68 -1.76 7.43
CA ILE A 76 -12.55 -1.13 6.74
C ILE A 76 -12.74 -1.28 5.23
N ASN A 77 -12.71 -0.18 4.49
CA ASN A 77 -12.88 -0.16 3.04
C ASN A 77 -11.62 0.35 2.35
N PHE A 78 -11.16 -0.37 1.33
CA PHE A 78 -10.06 0.05 0.47
C PHE A 78 -10.56 0.31 -0.94
N PHE A 79 -10.09 1.40 -1.52
CA PHE A 79 -10.35 1.78 -2.89
C PHE A 79 -9.02 2.08 -3.58
N GLY A 80 -8.91 1.77 -4.87
CA GLY A 80 -7.80 2.27 -5.64
C GLY A 80 -8.03 2.25 -7.13
N VAL A 81 -7.43 3.22 -7.80
CA VAL A 81 -7.49 3.39 -9.25
C VAL A 81 -6.08 3.53 -9.79
N ALA A 82 -5.84 2.98 -10.97
CA ALA A 82 -4.55 3.06 -11.63
C ALA A 82 -4.75 3.24 -13.14
N TYR A 83 -3.89 4.03 -13.76
CA TYR A 83 -3.92 4.32 -15.18
C TYR A 83 -2.52 4.46 -15.73
N SER A 84 -2.30 4.00 -16.96
CA SER A 84 -1.02 4.15 -17.64
C SER A 84 -1.23 4.46 -19.11
N ARG A 85 -0.34 5.29 -19.65
CA ARG A 85 -0.35 5.65 -21.07
C ARG A 85 1.08 5.79 -21.58
N ASN A 86 1.31 5.25 -22.77
CA ASN A 86 2.55 5.50 -23.50
C ASN A 86 2.40 6.71 -24.41
N PHE A 87 3.39 7.62 -24.39
CA PHE A 87 3.49 8.73 -25.32
C PHE A 87 4.71 8.52 -26.22
N GLU A 88 4.47 8.47 -27.52
CA GLU A 88 5.50 8.26 -28.52
C GLU A 88 6.62 9.30 -28.39
N GLY A 89 7.88 8.85 -28.36
CA GLY A 89 9.07 9.70 -28.21
C GLY A 89 9.35 10.23 -26.79
N ILE A 90 8.40 10.19 -25.86
CA ILE A 90 8.57 10.73 -24.49
C ILE A 90 8.78 9.60 -23.48
N GLY A 91 8.04 8.50 -23.64
CA GLY A 91 8.02 7.37 -22.71
C GLY A 91 6.64 7.09 -22.14
N ARG A 92 6.60 6.15 -21.21
CA ARG A 92 5.37 5.66 -20.60
C ARG A 92 5.18 6.23 -19.21
N PHE A 93 3.98 6.72 -18.95
CA PHE A 93 3.60 7.26 -17.65
C PHE A 93 2.55 6.36 -17.02
N ALA A 94 2.58 6.31 -15.70
CA ALA A 94 1.56 5.65 -14.92
C ALA A 94 1.30 6.45 -13.65
N ALA A 95 0.05 6.48 -13.22
CA ALA A 95 -0.37 7.08 -11.98
C ALA A 95 -1.41 6.19 -11.33
N ALA A 96 -1.39 6.16 -10.00
CA ALA A 96 -2.34 5.41 -9.22
C ALA A 96 -2.65 6.11 -7.89
N VAL A 97 -3.84 5.84 -7.39
CA VAL A 97 -4.36 6.37 -6.14
C VAL A 97 -4.86 5.19 -5.32
N ARG A 98 -4.55 5.20 -4.02
CA ARG A 98 -5.09 4.25 -3.04
C ARG A 98 -5.71 5.04 -1.90
N TYR A 99 -6.86 4.59 -1.45
CA TYR A 99 -7.59 5.18 -0.33
C TYR A 99 -8.02 4.08 0.62
N ALA A 100 -7.80 4.30 1.92
CA ALA A 100 -8.27 3.44 2.98
C ALA A 100 -9.18 4.24 3.91
N ASN A 101 -10.30 3.65 4.28
CA ASN A 101 -11.24 4.17 5.26
C ASN A 101 -11.41 3.10 6.34
N TYR A 102 -11.02 3.41 7.58
CA TYR A 102 -11.05 2.46 8.69
C TYR A 102 -12.38 2.48 9.47
N GLY A 103 -13.40 3.15 8.95
CA GLY A 103 -14.66 3.35 9.66
C GLY A 103 -14.55 4.37 10.79
N THR A 104 -15.42 4.24 11.78
CA THR A 104 -15.54 5.15 12.92
C THR A 104 -15.09 4.49 14.21
N PHE A 105 -14.22 5.17 14.96
CA PHE A 105 -13.77 4.78 16.28
C PHE A 105 -14.49 5.59 17.35
N THR A 106 -14.78 4.96 18.49
CA THR A 106 -15.32 5.66 19.66
C THR A 106 -14.16 6.25 20.47
N GLU A 107 -14.24 7.54 20.75
CA GLU A 107 -13.30 8.22 21.61
C GLU A 107 -13.55 7.86 23.08
N ALA A 108 -12.48 7.66 23.86
CA ALA A 108 -12.55 7.44 25.29
C ALA A 108 -11.56 8.38 25.99
N ASP A 109 -12.02 9.07 27.03
CA ASP A 109 -11.16 9.92 27.86
C ASP A 109 -10.28 9.09 28.82
N GLU A 110 -9.38 9.74 29.54
CA GLU A 110 -8.48 9.11 30.52
C GLU A 110 -9.23 8.40 31.67
N PHE A 111 -10.51 8.72 31.86
CA PHE A 111 -11.40 8.13 32.87
C PHE A 111 -12.30 7.02 32.28
N GLY A 112 -12.15 6.69 31.00
CA GLY A 112 -12.93 5.66 30.31
C GLY A 112 -14.34 6.09 29.92
N ASN A 113 -14.69 7.37 30.03
CA ASN A 113 -15.96 7.88 29.54
C ASN A 113 -15.91 7.93 28.01
N LYS A 114 -16.91 7.30 27.38
CA LYS A 114 -17.07 7.34 25.92
C LYS A 114 -17.58 8.72 25.53
N GLY A 115 -16.81 9.42 24.70
CA GLY A 115 -17.14 10.73 24.16
C GLY A 115 -17.81 10.64 22.79
N GLY A 116 -17.18 11.25 21.78
CA GLY A 116 -17.63 11.26 20.40
C GLY A 116 -17.13 10.09 19.55
N THR A 117 -17.32 10.19 18.24
CA THR A 117 -16.77 9.27 17.24
C THR A 117 -15.90 10.01 16.24
N TYR A 118 -14.75 9.44 15.88
CA TYR A 118 -13.87 9.97 14.84
C TYR A 118 -13.63 8.93 13.75
N GLY A 119 -13.41 9.38 12.52
CA GLY A 119 -13.06 8.51 11.39
C GLY A 119 -11.58 8.57 11.10
N VAL A 120 -10.99 7.48 10.60
CA VAL A 120 -9.59 7.44 10.19
C VAL A 120 -9.50 7.07 8.72
N ASN A 121 -8.80 7.89 7.94
CA ASN A 121 -8.64 7.68 6.50
C ASN A 121 -7.19 7.89 6.07
N GLU A 122 -6.76 7.16 5.05
CA GLU A 122 -5.43 7.28 4.45
C GLU A 122 -5.54 7.38 2.93
N LEU A 123 -4.66 8.19 2.31
CA LEU A 123 -4.58 8.38 0.87
C LEU A 123 -3.13 8.25 0.42
N ALA A 124 -2.87 7.40 -0.58
CA ALA A 124 -1.57 7.35 -1.25
C ALA A 124 -1.71 7.68 -2.75
N LEU A 125 -0.77 8.48 -3.23
CA LEU A 125 -0.60 8.81 -4.63
C LEU A 125 0.73 8.25 -5.11
N THR A 126 0.68 7.44 -6.16
CA THR A 126 1.85 6.82 -6.79
C THR A 126 1.93 7.30 -8.23
N ALA A 127 3.10 7.76 -8.65
CA ALA A 127 3.38 8.08 -10.04
C ALA A 127 4.70 7.44 -10.47
N GLY A 128 4.75 6.97 -11.71
CA GLY A 128 5.92 6.35 -12.31
C GLY A 128 6.08 6.75 -13.76
N VAL A 129 7.33 6.94 -14.19
CA VAL A 129 7.68 7.23 -15.57
C VAL A 129 8.79 6.29 -16.05
N LEU A 130 8.62 5.76 -17.25
CA LEU A 130 9.61 4.94 -17.94
C LEU A 130 10.01 5.62 -19.24
N ARG A 131 11.29 5.97 -19.35
CA ARG A 131 11.89 6.47 -20.60
C ARG A 131 12.92 5.46 -21.10
N VAL A 132 12.88 5.15 -22.39
CA VAL A 132 13.76 4.17 -23.07
C VAL A 132 15.26 4.50 -22.95
N TRP A 133 15.61 5.74 -22.59
CA TRP A 133 16.99 6.15 -22.26
C TRP A 133 17.21 6.12 -20.73
N HIS A 134 17.39 4.93 -20.16
CA HIS A 134 18.11 4.64 -18.91
C HIS A 134 17.67 5.22 -17.54
N LEU A 135 16.51 5.85 -17.36
CA LEU A 135 16.08 6.30 -16.01
C LEU A 135 14.58 6.12 -15.74
N THR A 136 14.27 5.36 -14.69
CA THR A 136 12.93 5.26 -14.06
C THR A 136 12.91 6.20 -12.86
N TRP A 137 11.89 7.06 -12.76
CA TRP A 137 11.68 7.93 -11.60
C TRP A 137 10.33 7.61 -10.96
N ASP A 138 10.36 7.32 -9.66
CA ASP A 138 9.21 6.92 -8.87
C ASP A 138 8.99 7.90 -7.73
N PHE A 139 7.76 8.38 -7.58
CA PHE A 139 7.36 9.24 -6.48
C PHE A 139 6.08 8.67 -5.85
N ASN A 140 6.18 8.31 -4.57
CA ASN A 140 5.05 7.85 -3.78
C ASN A 140 4.90 8.79 -2.58
N THR A 141 3.71 9.38 -2.42
CA THR A 141 3.38 10.24 -1.28
C THR A 141 2.12 9.71 -0.60
N THR A 142 2.10 9.75 0.73
CA THR A 142 0.99 9.26 1.55
C THR A 142 0.54 10.37 2.49
N PHE A 143 -0.77 10.59 2.57
CA PHE A 143 -1.42 11.58 3.41
C PHE A 143 -2.41 10.88 4.34
N HIS A 144 -2.42 11.30 5.61
CA HIS A 144 -3.36 10.82 6.62
C HIS A 144 -4.25 11.99 7.07
N PRO A 145 -5.40 12.22 6.42
CA PRO A 145 -6.37 13.21 6.89
C PRO A 145 -7.02 12.75 8.21
N SER A 146 -6.87 13.58 9.23
CA SER A 146 -7.53 13.47 10.55
C SER A 146 -9.02 13.74 10.49
#